data_AF-A0A853F3Q4-F1
#
_entry.id   AF-A0A853F3Q4-F1
#
_cell.length_a   1.000
_cell.length_b   1.000
_cell.length_c   1.000
_cell.angle_alpha   90.00
_cell.angle_beta   90.00
_cell.angle_gamma   90.00
#
_symmetry.space_group_name_H-M   'P 1'
#
loop_
_entity.id
_entity.type
_entity.pdbx_description
1 polymer ?
#
loop_
_entity_poly.entity_id
_entity_poly.type
_entity_poly.pdbx_seq_one_letter_code
_entity_poly.pdbx_strand_id
1 'polypeptide(L)'
;MFGFGEKIAGYDILVFNEREVRAAAGIVFFFAFMAFLNGFLTGNNEPTKLMVTVFLFDFFIRVFVNPKYSPSMVVGRWIVNNQMPEYVGAPQKKWAWDLDFS
;
A
#
# COMPACT_ATOMS: atom_id res chain seq x y z
N MET A 1 -16.96 10.82 -7.71
CA MET A 1 -15.98 11.10 -6.64
C MET A 1 -15.17 9.82 -6.46
N PHE A 2 -13.85 9.84 -6.71
CA PHE A 2 -13.00 8.65 -6.61
C PHE A 2 -13.03 8.14 -5.15
N GLY A 3 -13.72 7.02 -4.93
CA GLY A 3 -13.95 6.47 -3.59
C GLY A 3 -12.68 5.85 -3.03
N PHE A 4 -12.30 6.29 -1.84
CA PHE A 4 -11.20 5.69 -1.08
C PHE A 4 -11.73 4.42 -0.39
N GLY A 5 -11.55 3.26 -1.04
CA GLY A 5 -12.06 1.96 -0.61
C GLY A 5 -13.02 1.34 -1.62
N GLU A 6 -13.43 0.10 -1.39
CA GLU A 6 -14.39 -0.62 -2.23
C GLU A 6 -15.78 -0.61 -1.60
N LYS A 7 -16.81 -0.46 -2.44
CA LYS A 7 -18.20 -0.60 -2.03
C LYS A 7 -18.57 -2.07 -2.13
N ILE A 8 -18.86 -2.68 -0.98
CA ILE A 8 -19.18 -4.10 -0.89
C ILE A 8 -20.63 -4.24 -0.44
N ALA A 9 -21.38 -5.14 -1.08
CA ALA A 9 -22.76 -5.40 -0.72
C ALA A 9 -22.82 -5.85 0.76
N GLY A 10 -23.59 -5.13 1.58
CA GLY A 10 -23.69 -5.36 3.02
C GLY A 10 -22.94 -4.36 3.90
N TYR A 11 -22.17 -3.43 3.32
CA TYR A 11 -21.53 -2.32 4.04
C TYR A 11 -22.01 -0.97 3.49
N ASP A 12 -22.51 -0.10 4.38
CA ASP A 12 -22.94 1.26 4.03
C ASP A 12 -21.77 2.23 3.79
N ILE A 13 -20.57 1.83 4.22
CA ILE A 13 -19.33 2.60 4.07
C ILE A 13 -18.36 1.92 3.09
N LEU A 14 -17.45 2.71 2.52
CA LEU A 14 -16.32 2.17 1.78
C LEU A 14 -15.43 1.36 2.73
N VAL A 15 -14.99 0.19 2.28
CA VAL A 15 -14.15 -0.70 3.08
C VAL A 15 -12.88 -1.06 2.35
N PHE A 16 -11.83 -1.38 3.09
CA PHE A 16 -10.62 -2.00 2.58
C PHE A 16 -10.49 -3.41 3.11
N ASN A 17 -9.97 -4.31 2.29
CA ASN A 17 -9.48 -5.58 2.79
C ASN A 17 -8.14 -5.34 3.49
N GLU A 18 -8.10 -5.51 4.81
CA GLU A 18 -6.91 -5.28 5.62
C GLU A 18 -5.74 -6.19 5.24
N ARG A 19 -6.05 -7.40 4.77
CA ARG A 19 -5.02 -8.35 4.31
C ARG A 19 -4.29 -7.83 3.08
N GLU A 20 -4.99 -7.16 2.17
CA GLU A 20 -4.39 -6.56 0.97
C GLU A 20 -3.46 -5.41 1.34
N VAL A 21 -3.90 -4.56 2.27
CA VAL A 21 -3.10 -3.43 2.76
C VAL A 21 -1.84 -3.93 3.48
N ARG A 22 -1.96 -4.98 4.31
CA ARG A 22 -0.83 -5.61 4.99
C ARG A 22 0.14 -6.27 4.01
N ALA A 23 -0.38 -6.99 3.01
CA ALA A 23 0.46 -7.61 1.98
C ALA A 23 1.21 -6.55 1.16
N ALA A 24 0.54 -5.47 0.76
CA ALA A 24 1.16 -4.36 0.05
C ALA A 24 2.29 -3.70 0.87
N ALA A 25 2.05 -3.45 2.17
CA ALA A 25 3.07 -2.91 3.07
C ALA A 25 4.27 -3.86 3.21
N GLY A 26 4.02 -5.16 3.32
CA GLY A 26 5.07 -6.19 3.38
C GLY A 26 5.92 -6.25 2.11
N ILE A 27 5.32 -6.15 0.92
CA ILE A 27 6.03 -6.11 -0.36
C ILE A 27 6.98 -4.92 -0.42
N VAL A 28 6.45 -3.72 -0.13
CA VAL A 28 7.25 -2.49 -0.15
C VAL A 28 8.39 -2.58 0.87
N PHE A 29 8.10 -3.02 2.09
CA PHE A 29 9.10 -3.19 3.14
C PHE A 29 10.21 -4.16 2.72
N PHE A 30 9.86 -5.30 2.13
CA PHE A 30 10.83 -6.31 1.69
C PHE A 30 11.82 -5.75 0.66
N PHE A 31 11.32 -5.08 -0.39
CA PHE A 31 12.20 -4.49 -1.41
C PHE A 31 12.98 -3.29 -0.89
N ALA A 32 12.39 -2.47 -0.01
CA ALA A 32 13.08 -1.38 0.66
C ALA A 32 14.23 -1.90 1.54
N PHE A 33 13.99 -2.97 2.28
CA PHE A 33 15.00 -3.61 3.11
C PHE A 33 16.13 -4.20 2.27
N MET A 34 15.83 -4.88 1.15
CA MET A 34 16.84 -5.37 0.22
C MET A 34 17.69 -4.24 -0.38
N ALA A 35 17.06 -3.16 -0.82
CA ALA A 35 17.74 -2.01 -1.37
C ALA A 35 18.65 -1.33 -0.32
N PHE A 36 18.15 -1.17 0.90
CA PHE A 36 18.92 -0.67 2.04
C PHE A 36 20.14 -1.55 2.35
N LEU A 37 19.95 -2.87 2.45
CA LEU A 37 21.06 -3.80 2.70
C LEU A 37 22.10 -3.75 1.58
N ASN A 38 21.68 -3.60 0.33
CA ASN A 38 22.61 -3.46 -0.79
C ASN A 38 23.49 -2.22 -0.63
N GLY A 39 22.89 -1.06 -0.35
CA GLY A 39 23.64 0.18 -0.09
C GLY A 39 24.53 0.08 1.15
N PHE A 40 24.05 -0.54 2.22
CA PHE A 40 24.81 -0.71 3.45
C PHE A 40 26.03 -1.62 3.27
N LEU A 41 25.87 -2.75 2.57
CA LEU A 41 26.94 -3.75 2.42
C LEU A 41 27.93 -3.41 1.32
N THR A 42 27.47 -2.81 0.21
CA THR A 42 28.30 -2.56 -0.98
C THR A 42 28.69 -1.09 -1.15
N GLY A 43 28.07 -0.17 -0.40
CA GLY A 43 28.17 1.27 -0.61
C GLY A 43 27.42 1.77 -1.85
N ASN A 44 26.83 0.88 -2.65
CA ASN A 44 26.11 1.25 -3.86
C ASN A 44 24.65 1.62 -3.54
N ASN A 45 24.34 2.92 -3.62
CA ASN A 45 23.01 3.45 -3.33
C ASN A 45 22.07 3.46 -4.55
N GLU A 46 22.49 3.00 -5.73
CA GLU A 46 21.62 2.96 -6.91
C GLU A 46 20.34 2.14 -6.68
N PRO A 47 20.37 0.93 -6.07
CA PRO A 47 19.15 0.18 -5.77
C PRO A 47 18.21 0.93 -4.82
N THR A 48 18.77 1.65 -3.85
CA THR A 48 18.01 2.49 -2.90
C THR A 48 17.30 3.63 -3.63
N LYS A 49 17.98 4.34 -4.52
CA LYS A 49 17.38 5.42 -5.33
C LYS A 49 16.24 4.91 -6.21
N LEU A 50 16.45 3.77 -6.87
CA LEU A 50 15.42 3.13 -7.68
C LEU A 50 14.21 2.76 -6.83
N MET A 51 14.43 2.12 -5.69
CA MET A 51 13.36 1.71 -4.79
C MET A 51 12.56 2.89 -4.26
N VAL A 52 13.22 3.99 -3.86
CA VAL A 52 12.55 5.22 -3.42
C VAL A 52 11.71 5.81 -4.56
N THR A 53 12.21 5.82 -5.79
CA THR A 53 11.47 6.33 -6.95
C THR A 53 10.20 5.51 -7.23
N VAL A 54 10.32 4.18 -7.22
CA VAL A 54 9.18 3.26 -7.40
C VAL A 54 8.18 3.39 -6.25
N PHE A 55 8.67 3.50 -5.01
CA PHE A 55 7.82 3.70 -3.84
C PHE A 55 7.04 5.01 -3.92
N LEU A 56 7.70 6.12 -4.28
CA LEU A 56 7.03 7.41 -4.45
C LEU A 56 5.96 7.32 -5.53
N PHE A 57 6.25 6.68 -6.66
CA PHE A 57 5.26 6.47 -7.72
C PHE A 57 4.04 5.67 -7.24
N ASP A 58 4.26 4.57 -6.51
CA ASP A 58 3.18 3.77 -5.91
C ASP A 58 2.35 4.59 -4.91
N PHE A 59 3.03 5.41 -4.09
CA PHE A 59 2.40 6.29 -3.12
C PHE A 59 1.57 7.40 -3.78
N PHE A 60 2.08 8.02 -4.85
CA PHE A 60 1.34 9.02 -5.62
C PHE A 60 0.03 8.45 -6.18
N ILE A 61 0.06 7.25 -6.74
CA ILE A 61 -1.16 6.58 -7.23
C ILE A 61 -2.13 6.33 -6.08
N ARG A 62 -1.62 5.89 -4.92
CA ARG A 62 -2.43 5.58 -3.74
C ARG A 62 -3.15 6.80 -3.18
N VAL A 63 -2.49 7.96 -3.17
CA VAL A 63 -3.02 9.21 -2.59
C VAL A 63 -3.86 10.00 -3.59
N PHE A 64 -3.34 10.24 -4.80
CA PHE A 64 -3.97 11.17 -5.74
C PHE A 64 -4.95 10.51 -6.72
N VAL A 65 -4.79 9.22 -7.00
CA VAL A 65 -5.61 8.51 -7.99
C VAL A 65 -6.62 7.59 -7.30
N ASN A 66 -6.15 6.44 -6.82
CA ASN A 66 -6.92 5.52 -5.99
C ASN A 66 -5.99 4.43 -5.43
N PRO A 67 -6.10 4.06 -4.15
CA PRO A 67 -5.38 2.92 -3.58
C PRO A 67 -5.62 1.60 -4.32
N LYS A 68 -6.76 1.42 -4.98
CA LYS A 68 -7.08 0.23 -5.78
C LYS A 68 -6.12 0.02 -6.97
N TYR A 69 -5.54 1.10 -7.51
CA TYR A 69 -4.65 1.04 -8.68
C TYR A 69 -3.17 1.06 -8.31
N SER A 70 -2.84 1.18 -7.02
CA SER A 70 -1.45 1.15 -6.56
C SER A 70 -0.84 -0.22 -6.92
N PRO A 71 0.32 -0.26 -7.62
CA PRO A 71 0.99 -1.50 -7.99
C PRO A 71 1.16 -2.48 -6.83
N SER A 72 1.57 -2.00 -5.65
CA SER A 72 1.75 -2.84 -4.47
C SER A 72 0.44 -3.39 -3.91
N MET A 73 -0.66 -2.63 -3.99
CA MET A 73 -2.00 -3.08 -3.61
C MET A 73 -2.56 -4.13 -4.58
N VAL A 74 -2.32 -3.97 -5.88
CA VAL A 74 -2.72 -4.95 -6.92
C VAL A 74 -2.01 -6.29 -6.68
N VAL A 75 -0.71 -6.26 -6.45
CA VAL A 75 0.07 -7.48 -6.14
C VAL A 75 -0.37 -8.05 -4.80
N GLY A 76 -0.55 -7.21 -3.77
CA GLY A 76 -1.05 -7.64 -2.46
C GLY A 76 -2.40 -8.37 -2.55
N ARG A 77 -3.32 -7.85 -3.38
CA ARG A 77 -4.62 -8.47 -3.66
C ARG A 77 -4.48 -9.82 -4.33
N TRP A 78 -3.55 -9.98 -5.25
CA TRP A 78 -3.29 -11.27 -5.87
C TRP A 78 -2.74 -12.29 -4.86
N ILE A 79 -1.86 -11.88 -3.94
CA ILE A 79 -1.29 -12.74 -2.90
C ILE A 79 -2.36 -13.24 -1.92
N VAL A 80 -3.31 -12.38 -1.53
CA VAL A 80 -4.33 -12.71 -0.51
C VAL A 80 -5.68 -13.14 -1.10
N ASN A 81 -5.77 -13.35 -2.42
CA ASN A 81 -7.04 -13.61 -3.11
C ASN A 81 -7.79 -14.85 -2.61
N ASN A 82 -7.07 -15.84 -2.08
CA ASN A 82 -7.62 -17.10 -1.58
C ASN A 82 -7.84 -17.07 -0.05
N GLN A 83 -7.64 -15.92 0.60
CA GLN A 83 -7.90 -15.73 2.03
C GLN A 83 -9.26 -15.10 2.24
N MET A 84 -9.91 -15.43 3.36
CA MET A 84 -11.17 -14.79 3.73
C MET A 84 -10.95 -13.29 3.95
N PRO A 85 -11.63 -12.40 3.19
CA PRO A 85 -11.40 -10.96 3.28
C PRO A 85 -11.71 -10.43 4.68
N GLU A 86 -10.86 -9.54 5.17
CA GLU A 86 -11.07 -8.85 6.44
C GLU A 86 -11.34 -7.38 6.16
N TYR A 87 -12.61 -6.98 6.22
CA TYR A 87 -13.02 -5.63 5.83
C TYR A 87 -12.95 -4.66 7.01
N VAL A 88 -12.25 -3.55 6.79
CA VAL A 88 -12.16 -2.44 7.74
C VAL A 88 -12.65 -1.16 7.10
N GLY A 89 -13.32 -0.33 7.90
CA GLY A 89 -13.91 0.93 7.44
C GLY A 89 -12.84 1.89 6.91
N ALA A 90 -13.03 2.35 5.68
CA ALA A 90 -12.20 3.40 5.07
C ALA A 90 -12.15 4.73 5.85
N PRO A 91 -13.22 5.20 6.55
CA PRO A 91 -13.18 6.49 7.25
C PRO A 91 -12.18 6.52 8.40
N GLN A 92 -12.05 5.43 9.15
CA GLN A 92 -11.15 5.34 10.31
C GLN A 92 -9.67 5.34 9.87
N LYS A 93 -9.35 4.74 8.71
CA LYS A 93 -7.99 4.75 8.14
C LYS A 93 -7.60 6.09 7.50
N LYS A 94 -8.56 6.86 6.97
CA LYS A 94 -8.30 8.21 6.48
C LYS A 94 -7.83 9.14 7.60
N TRP A 95 -8.51 9.12 8.74
CA TRP A 95 -8.14 9.90 9.92
C TRP A 95 -6.75 9.55 10.47
N ALA A 96 -6.37 8.26 10.44
CA ALA A 96 -5.04 7.82 10.87
C ALA A 96 -3.91 8.28 9.93
N TRP A 97 -4.18 8.39 8.63
CA TRP A 97 -3.21 8.92 7.65
C TRP A 97 -3.15 10.44 7.64
N ASP A 98 -4.25 11.13 7.94
CA ASP A 98 -4.25 12.59 8.12
C ASP A 98 -3.47 12.99 9.39
N LEU A 99 -3.49 12.16 10.45
CA LEU A 99 -2.73 12.37 11.69
C LEU A 99 -1.21 12.16 11.54
N ASP A 100 -0.76 11.40 10.54
CA ASP A 100 0.67 11.21 10.25
C ASP A 100 1.35 12.53 9.80
N PHE A 101 0.56 13.60 9.59
CA PHE A 101 0.99 14.96 9.26
C PHE A 101 0.95 15.96 10.44
N SER A 102 0.52 15.55 11.64
CA SER A 102 0.45 16.43 12.84
C SER A 102 1.65 16.30 13.76
#